data_AF-A0A0B7JLH2-F1
#
_entry.id   AF-A0A0B7JLH2-F1
#
_cell.length_a   1.000
_cell.length_b   1.000
_cell.length_c   1.000
_cell.angle_alpha   90.00
_cell.angle_beta   90.00
_cell.angle_gamma   90.00
#
_symmetry.space_group_name_H-M   'P 1'
#
loop_
_entity.id
_entity.type
_entity.pdbx_description
1 polymer ?
#
loop_
_entity_poly.entity_id
_entity_poly.type
_entity_poly.pdbx_seq_one_letter_code
_entity_poly.pdbx_strand_id
1 'polypeptide(L)'
;MAAPRRFLSTALLRVAAPATPRVSASITTRVASVAHRSYHLQRRPLTPRATVATKITSRSYSDDAIPGSRQWNHMDIKEQIKANESSDDKPSVIFVDVREPEELFTTGKIPGAINIPITSAVQSFHISDEDFVDLYGFERPAKDAELMFYCKAGHAGWTNVGEYSGSWIDWQAHNGPVEYIKGKRRS
;
A
#
# COMPACT_ATOMS: atom_id res chain seq x y z
N MET A 1 -6.22 99.63 21.53
CA MET A 1 -5.01 98.80 21.63
C MET A 1 -4.61 98.73 23.10
N ALA A 2 -4.48 97.52 23.62
CA ALA A 2 -3.88 97.12 24.90
C ALA A 2 -4.52 97.56 26.24
N ALA A 3 -4.55 96.55 27.13
CA ALA A 3 -4.57 96.57 28.60
C ALA A 3 -5.95 96.53 29.31
N PRO A 4 -6.02 96.19 30.61
CA PRO A 4 -5.50 94.99 31.28
C PRO A 4 -6.45 94.44 32.38
N ARG A 5 -5.94 93.47 33.18
CA ARG A 5 -6.15 93.22 34.63
C ARG A 5 -6.98 92.03 35.10
N ARG A 6 -6.30 91.32 36.03
CA ARG A 6 -6.70 90.24 36.92
C ARG A 6 -7.81 90.67 37.88
N PHE A 7 -8.58 89.72 38.43
CA PHE A 7 -8.63 89.40 39.88
C PHE A 7 -9.63 88.26 40.16
N LEU A 8 -9.28 87.41 41.13
CA LEU A 8 -10.05 86.31 41.72
C LEU A 8 -11.07 86.83 42.75
N SER A 9 -12.25 86.21 42.88
CA SER A 9 -12.98 86.02 44.16
C SER A 9 -14.36 85.37 43.89
N THR A 10 -14.71 84.19 44.40
CA THR A 10 -15.18 83.76 45.76
C THR A 10 -16.69 83.52 45.83
N ALA A 11 -17.06 82.61 46.74
CA ALA A 11 -18.33 82.46 47.47
C ALA A 11 -19.39 81.45 46.97
N LEU A 12 -19.34 80.26 47.57
CA LEU A 12 -20.37 79.61 48.42
C LEU A 12 -21.86 79.93 48.17
N LEU A 13 -22.73 78.91 48.11
CA LEU A 13 -23.52 78.43 49.28
C LEU A 13 -24.39 77.20 48.96
N ARG A 14 -24.63 76.44 50.04
CA ARG A 14 -25.50 75.26 50.25
C ARG A 14 -26.96 75.43 49.76
N VAL A 15 -27.71 74.33 49.61
CA VAL A 15 -28.83 73.91 50.49
C VAL A 15 -29.38 72.53 50.05
N ALA A 16 -29.96 71.83 51.03
CA ALA A 16 -30.25 70.41 51.17
C ALA A 16 -31.54 69.86 50.49
N ALA A 17 -31.70 68.53 50.62
CA ALA A 17 -32.76 67.64 50.15
C ALA A 17 -34.21 67.98 50.60
N PRO A 18 -35.27 67.28 50.10
CA PRO A 18 -35.69 66.03 50.73
C PRO A 18 -36.22 64.93 49.79
N ALA A 19 -36.48 63.77 50.39
CA ALA A 19 -36.85 62.48 49.82
C ALA A 19 -38.32 62.35 49.37
N THR A 20 -38.60 61.25 48.64
CA THR A 20 -39.70 60.25 48.77
C THR A 20 -40.25 59.81 47.38
N PRO A 21 -41.11 58.78 47.29
CA PRO A 21 -40.73 57.39 47.15
C PRO A 21 -41.09 56.80 45.78
N ARG A 22 -40.42 55.69 45.45
CA ARG A 22 -40.52 54.97 44.18
C ARG A 22 -41.73 54.05 44.17
N VAL A 23 -42.64 54.26 43.23
CA VAL A 23 -43.80 53.39 42.95
C VAL A 23 -43.31 52.08 42.32
N SER A 24 -43.73 50.96 42.89
CA SER A 24 -43.53 49.61 42.33
C SER A 24 -44.44 49.40 41.11
N ALA A 25 -43.85 48.99 40.00
CA ALA A 25 -44.55 48.31 38.92
C ALA A 25 -43.70 47.12 38.48
N SER A 26 -44.25 45.92 38.68
CA SER A 26 -43.63 44.64 38.37
C SER A 26 -43.48 44.48 36.87
N ILE A 27 -42.24 44.47 36.38
CA ILE A 27 -41.91 44.08 35.00
C ILE A 27 -41.38 42.66 35.05
N THR A 28 -42.18 41.72 34.56
CA THR A 28 -41.78 40.33 34.31
C THR A 28 -40.85 40.28 33.09
N THR A 29 -39.55 40.43 33.31
CA THR A 29 -38.53 40.06 32.32
C THR A 29 -38.10 38.62 32.54
N ARG A 30 -38.43 37.74 31.59
CA ARG A 30 -37.84 36.40 31.46
C ARG A 30 -36.32 36.54 31.31
N VAL A 31 -35.57 35.93 32.21
CA VAL A 31 -34.11 35.80 32.09
C VAL A 31 -33.83 34.55 31.26
N ALA A 32 -33.22 34.70 30.09
CA ALA A 32 -32.65 33.57 29.36
C ALA A 32 -31.44 33.05 30.14
N SER A 33 -31.43 31.76 30.52
CA SER A 33 -30.25 31.16 31.13
C SER A 33 -29.13 31.08 30.08
N VAL A 34 -28.08 31.88 30.26
CA VAL A 34 -26.82 31.68 29.55
C VAL A 34 -26.21 30.41 30.11
N ALA A 35 -26.30 29.32 29.34
CA ALA A 35 -25.61 28.09 29.68
C ALA A 35 -24.10 28.33 29.57
N HIS A 36 -23.42 28.39 30.72
CA HIS A 36 -21.96 28.33 30.76
C HIS A 36 -21.54 26.94 30.29
N ARG A 37 -21.04 26.86 29.04
CA ARG A 37 -20.48 25.63 28.48
C ARG A 37 -19.18 25.32 29.24
N SER A 38 -19.28 24.47 30.26
CA SER A 38 -18.12 23.89 30.93
C SER A 38 -17.26 23.16 29.89
N TYR A 39 -16.10 23.72 29.54
CA TYR A 39 -15.08 23.02 28.77
C TYR A 39 -14.47 21.97 29.68
N HIS A 40 -15.14 20.82 29.74
CA HIS A 40 -14.52 19.61 30.25
C HIS A 40 -13.38 19.29 29.28
N LEU A 41 -12.12 19.48 29.72
CA LEU A 41 -10.94 18.98 29.03
C LEU A 41 -11.02 17.44 29.05
N GLN A 42 -11.77 16.88 28.11
CA GLN A 42 -11.72 15.46 27.81
C GLN A 42 -10.33 15.19 27.23
N ARG A 43 -9.49 14.54 28.04
CA ARG A 43 -8.25 13.91 27.57
C ARG A 43 -8.64 12.98 26.42
N ARG A 44 -8.32 13.39 25.19
CA ARG A 44 -8.52 12.54 24.01
C ARG A 44 -7.66 11.30 24.22
N PRO A 45 -8.22 10.08 24.19
CA PRO A 45 -7.39 8.90 24.18
C PRO A 45 -6.54 8.94 22.91
N LEU A 46 -5.23 8.75 23.05
CA LEU A 46 -4.34 8.57 21.91
C LEU A 46 -4.78 7.28 21.23
N THR A 47 -5.44 7.40 20.08
CA THR A 47 -5.73 6.26 19.22
C THR A 47 -4.38 5.64 18.83
N PRO A 48 -4.16 4.33 19.03
CA PRO A 48 -2.95 3.69 18.51
C PRO A 48 -2.92 3.91 17.00
N ARG A 49 -1.78 4.40 16.52
CA ARG A 49 -1.46 4.55 15.09
C ARG A 49 -1.85 3.24 14.41
N ALA A 50 -2.82 3.30 13.50
CA ALA A 50 -3.20 2.15 12.70
C ALA A 50 -1.93 1.58 12.07
N THR A 51 -1.52 0.40 12.53
CA THR A 51 -0.59 -0.43 11.79
C THR A 51 -1.26 -0.65 10.45
N VAL A 52 -0.68 -0.11 9.39
CA VAL A 52 -1.06 -0.46 8.03
C VAL A 52 -0.82 -1.96 7.94
N ALA A 53 -1.89 -2.74 8.14
CA ALA A 53 -1.85 -4.17 7.90
C ALA A 53 -1.52 -4.29 6.41
N THR A 54 -0.29 -4.69 6.11
CA THR A 54 0.07 -5.16 4.79
C THR A 54 -0.92 -6.28 4.50
N LYS A 55 -1.87 -6.01 3.60
CA LYS A 55 -2.72 -7.06 3.04
C LYS A 55 -1.77 -7.98 2.29
N ILE A 56 -1.26 -8.99 2.97
CA ILE A 56 -0.75 -10.19 2.31
C ILE A 56 -2.00 -10.78 1.65
N THR A 57 -2.23 -10.40 0.40
CA THR A 57 -3.29 -11.00 -0.39
C THR A 57 -2.90 -12.46 -0.55
N SER A 58 -3.53 -13.36 0.20
CA SER A 58 -3.52 -14.78 -0.13
C SER A 58 -4.18 -14.90 -1.49
N ARG A 59 -3.38 -14.88 -2.57
CA ARG A 59 -3.89 -15.12 -3.92
C ARG A 59 -4.32 -16.58 -3.94
N SER A 60 -5.63 -16.82 -3.93
CA SER A 60 -6.19 -18.14 -4.17
C SER A 60 -5.70 -18.61 -5.54
N TYR A 61 -4.95 -19.71 -5.52
CA TYR A 61 -4.54 -20.39 -6.73
C TYR A 61 -5.76 -21.09 -7.32
N SER A 62 -6.15 -20.73 -8.53
CA SER A 62 -7.15 -21.51 -9.27
C SER A 62 -6.50 -22.82 -9.68
N ASP A 63 -7.11 -23.94 -9.29
CA ASP A 63 -6.72 -25.31 -9.70
C ASP A 63 -7.21 -25.64 -11.12
N ASP A 64 -7.59 -24.62 -11.89
CA ASP A 64 -8.07 -24.76 -13.27
C ASP A 64 -6.86 -24.97 -14.17
N ALA A 65 -6.42 -26.23 -14.28
CA ALA A 65 -5.35 -26.64 -15.18
C ALA A 65 -5.61 -26.12 -16.61
N ILE A 66 -4.60 -25.49 -17.23
CA ILE A 66 -4.72 -25.02 -18.62
C ILE A 66 -4.94 -26.24 -19.54
N PRO A 67 -6.04 -26.32 -20.30
CA PRO A 67 -6.32 -27.45 -21.19
C PRO A 67 -5.19 -27.64 -22.22
N GLY A 68 -4.57 -28.81 -22.22
CA GLY A 68 -3.47 -29.15 -23.15
C GLY A 68 -2.06 -28.77 -22.67
N SER A 69 -1.92 -28.18 -21.49
CA SER A 69 -0.61 -27.91 -20.88
C SER A 69 -0.03 -29.15 -20.17
N ARG A 70 1.30 -29.24 -20.10
CA ARG A 70 1.98 -30.28 -19.29
C ARG A 70 1.80 -29.97 -17.81
N GLN A 71 1.19 -30.86 -17.03
CA GLN A 71 1.16 -30.70 -15.57
C GLN A 71 2.51 -31.09 -14.97
N TRP A 72 3.06 -30.20 -14.16
CA TRP A 72 4.27 -30.42 -13.37
C TRP A 72 3.92 -30.64 -11.91
N ASN A 73 4.74 -31.45 -11.24
CA ASN A 73 4.75 -31.57 -9.79
C ASN A 73 6.12 -31.20 -9.20
N HIS A 74 6.18 -31.08 -7.88
CA HIS A 74 7.40 -30.70 -7.16
C HIS A 74 8.60 -31.64 -7.40
N MET A 75 8.38 -32.94 -7.60
CA MET A 75 9.48 -33.89 -7.88
C MET A 75 10.04 -33.66 -9.29
N ASP A 76 9.17 -33.49 -10.29
CA ASP A 76 9.57 -33.20 -11.67
C ASP A 76 10.43 -31.94 -11.75
N ILE A 77 10.03 -30.89 -11.03
CA ILE A 77 10.77 -29.62 -10.97
C ILE A 77 12.16 -29.83 -10.38
N LYS A 78 12.25 -30.63 -9.30
CA LYS A 78 13.54 -30.93 -8.67
C LYS A 78 14.49 -31.70 -9.58
N GLU A 79 13.97 -32.67 -10.31
CA GLU A 79 14.75 -33.41 -11.31
C GLU A 79 15.20 -32.48 -12.44
N GLN A 80 14.30 -31.61 -12.91
CA GLN A 80 14.59 -30.67 -13.98
C GLN A 80 15.61 -29.60 -13.58
N ILE A 81 15.61 -29.12 -12.32
CA ILE A 81 16.66 -28.21 -11.81
C ILE A 81 18.02 -28.88 -11.94
N LYS A 82 18.17 -30.14 -11.49
CA LYS A 82 19.44 -30.87 -11.58
C LYS A 82 19.87 -31.09 -13.03
N ALA A 83 18.92 -31.39 -13.91
CA ALA A 83 19.18 -31.55 -15.34
C ALA A 83 19.68 -30.24 -15.97
N ASN A 84 19.04 -29.11 -15.64
CA ASN A 84 19.45 -27.78 -16.09
C ASN A 84 20.83 -27.38 -15.53
N GLU A 85 21.15 -27.73 -14.29
CA GLU A 85 22.47 -27.48 -13.67
C GLU A 85 23.58 -28.32 -14.30
N SER A 86 23.26 -29.51 -14.81
CA SER A 86 24.25 -30.43 -15.41
C SER A 86 24.48 -30.18 -16.91
N SER A 87 23.65 -29.34 -17.54
CA SER A 87 23.74 -29.04 -18.96
C SER A 87 24.47 -27.72 -19.15
N ASP A 88 25.68 -27.76 -19.73
CA ASP A 88 26.44 -26.55 -20.08
C ASP A 88 25.77 -25.77 -21.24
N ASP A 89 25.02 -26.48 -22.08
CA ASP A 89 24.26 -25.93 -23.21
C ASP A 89 22.80 -25.73 -22.81
N LYS A 90 22.36 -24.46 -22.73
CA LYS A 90 21.00 -23.90 -22.53
C LYS A 90 19.94 -24.82 -21.84
N PRO A 91 19.26 -24.34 -20.78
CA PRO A 91 18.28 -25.15 -20.05
C PRO A 91 17.17 -25.66 -20.97
N SER A 92 16.83 -26.95 -20.84
CA SER A 92 15.81 -27.59 -21.68
C SER A 92 14.40 -27.10 -21.33
N VAL A 93 14.18 -26.67 -20.08
CA VAL A 93 12.93 -26.09 -19.60
C VAL A 93 13.23 -24.80 -18.84
N ILE A 94 12.51 -23.73 -19.17
CA ILE A 94 12.62 -22.44 -18.52
C ILE A 94 11.50 -22.29 -17.50
N PHE A 95 11.85 -22.04 -16.24
CA PHE A 95 10.88 -21.80 -15.18
C PHE A 95 10.48 -20.33 -15.13
N VAL A 96 9.18 -20.04 -15.07
CA VAL A 96 8.66 -18.67 -15.07
C VAL A 96 7.83 -18.42 -13.82
N ASP A 97 8.31 -17.51 -12.98
CA ASP A 97 7.59 -16.97 -11.82
C ASP A 97 6.78 -15.74 -12.23
N VAL A 98 5.46 -15.78 -12.06
CA VAL A 98 4.61 -14.65 -12.46
C VAL A 98 4.16 -13.76 -11.30
N ARG A 99 4.69 -13.99 -10.09
CA ARG A 99 4.42 -13.13 -8.93
C ARG A 99 5.03 -11.74 -9.12
N GLU A 100 4.59 -10.80 -8.29
CA GLU A 100 5.19 -9.46 -8.30
C GLU A 100 6.63 -9.53 -7.76
N PRO A 101 7.56 -8.71 -8.29
CA PRO A 101 8.96 -8.76 -7.88
C PRO A 101 9.17 -8.55 -6.36
N GLU A 102 8.28 -7.80 -5.70
CA GLU A 102 8.28 -7.58 -4.25
C GLU A 102 8.11 -8.88 -3.45
N GLU A 103 7.32 -9.82 -3.96
CA GLU A 103 7.11 -11.14 -3.34
C GLU A 103 8.40 -11.98 -3.41
N LEU A 104 9.15 -11.88 -4.51
CA LEU A 104 10.40 -12.62 -4.72
C LEU A 104 11.54 -12.10 -3.83
N PHE A 105 11.57 -10.81 -3.52
CA PHE A 105 12.58 -10.27 -2.60
C PHE A 105 12.42 -10.79 -1.17
N THR A 106 11.21 -11.13 -0.76
CA THR A 106 10.91 -11.59 0.60
C THR A 106 10.94 -13.10 0.71
N THR A 107 10.38 -13.80 -0.28
CA THR A 107 10.23 -15.27 -0.24
C THR A 107 11.30 -16.01 -1.03
N GLY A 108 11.94 -15.34 -1.99
CA GLY A 108 12.78 -15.99 -3.00
C GLY A 108 11.94 -16.56 -4.15
N LYS A 109 12.60 -17.34 -5.01
CA LYS A 109 12.02 -18.01 -6.18
C LYS A 109 12.61 -19.42 -6.34
N ILE A 110 12.01 -20.20 -7.22
CA ILE A 110 12.59 -21.50 -7.63
C ILE A 110 13.94 -21.21 -8.33
N PRO A 111 15.00 -21.99 -8.06
CA PRO A 111 16.30 -21.79 -8.67
C PRO A 111 16.26 -21.77 -10.20
N GLY A 112 16.92 -20.79 -10.80
CA GLY A 112 16.96 -20.62 -12.26
C GLY A 112 15.68 -20.04 -12.87
N ALA A 113 14.63 -19.78 -12.08
CA ALA A 113 13.41 -19.19 -12.60
C ALA A 113 13.60 -17.73 -12.99
N ILE A 114 13.04 -17.34 -14.14
CA ILE A 114 12.91 -15.93 -14.54
C ILE A 114 11.59 -15.37 -14.00
N ASN A 115 11.53 -14.07 -13.74
CA ASN A 115 10.31 -13.42 -13.25
C ASN A 115 9.65 -12.60 -14.36
N ILE A 116 8.40 -12.93 -14.70
CA ILE A 116 7.56 -12.20 -15.65
C ILE A 116 6.21 -11.91 -14.97
N PRO A 117 6.06 -10.78 -14.27
CA PRO A 117 4.86 -10.50 -13.49
C PRO A 117 3.61 -10.34 -14.36
N ILE A 118 2.61 -11.22 -14.20
CA ILE A 118 1.39 -11.15 -15.00
C ILE A 118 0.52 -9.96 -14.61
N THR A 119 0.49 -9.55 -13.33
CA THR A 119 -0.45 -8.52 -12.86
C THR A 119 -0.03 -7.10 -13.22
N SER A 120 1.24 -6.74 -13.01
CA SER A 120 1.78 -5.42 -13.38
C SER A 120 2.21 -5.30 -14.84
N ALA A 121 2.43 -6.43 -15.53
CA ALA A 121 2.96 -6.44 -16.89
C ALA A 121 2.08 -7.20 -17.90
N VAL A 122 0.75 -7.16 -17.79
CA VAL A 122 -0.17 -7.75 -18.79
C VAL A 122 0.18 -7.32 -20.24
N GLN A 123 0.70 -6.12 -20.42
CA GLN A 123 1.11 -5.58 -21.73
C GLN A 123 2.44 -6.15 -22.23
N SER A 124 3.30 -6.69 -21.37
CA SER A 124 4.63 -7.16 -21.77
C SER A 124 4.63 -8.43 -22.62
N PHE A 125 3.49 -9.10 -22.73
CA PHE A 125 3.33 -10.20 -23.68
C PHE A 125 3.14 -9.72 -25.13
N HIS A 126 2.76 -8.44 -25.31
CA HIS A 126 2.42 -7.84 -26.61
C HIS A 126 3.43 -6.78 -27.09
N ILE A 127 4.52 -6.55 -26.35
CA ILE A 127 5.59 -5.63 -26.74
C ILE A 127 6.59 -6.32 -27.68
N SER A 128 7.45 -5.51 -28.31
CA SER A 128 8.56 -6.01 -29.14
C SER A 128 9.61 -6.72 -28.29
N ASP A 129 10.45 -7.56 -28.92
CA ASP A 129 11.52 -8.25 -28.20
C ASP A 129 12.58 -7.28 -27.67
N GLU A 130 12.79 -6.14 -28.34
CA GLU A 130 13.67 -5.06 -27.90
C GLU A 130 13.14 -4.41 -26.61
N ASP A 131 11.87 -4.02 -26.58
CA ASP A 131 11.23 -3.45 -25.38
C ASP A 131 11.21 -4.45 -24.22
N PHE A 132 11.08 -5.75 -24.52
CA PHE A 132 11.10 -6.81 -23.52
C PHE A 132 12.46 -6.87 -22.81
N VAL A 133 13.56 -6.82 -23.58
CA VAL A 133 14.91 -6.79 -23.02
C VAL A 133 15.12 -5.54 -22.17
N ASP A 134 14.64 -4.38 -22.60
CA ASP A 134 14.75 -3.14 -21.84
C ASP A 134 13.98 -3.17 -20.52
N LEU A 135 12.80 -3.80 -20.48
CA LEU A 135 11.98 -3.91 -19.27
C LEU A 135 12.49 -4.94 -18.27
N TYR A 136 12.94 -6.10 -18.77
CA TYR A 136 13.26 -7.26 -17.92
C TYR A 136 14.75 -7.54 -17.76
N GLY A 137 15.59 -7.00 -18.65
CA GLY A 137 17.04 -7.21 -18.65
C GLY A 137 17.47 -8.60 -19.13
N PHE A 138 16.57 -9.37 -19.75
CA PHE A 138 16.87 -10.67 -20.34
C PHE A 138 16.11 -10.88 -21.65
N GLU A 139 16.65 -11.74 -22.51
CA GLU A 139 16.03 -12.08 -23.80
C GLU A 139 14.69 -12.80 -23.57
N ARG A 140 13.68 -12.41 -24.35
CA ARG A 140 12.38 -13.09 -24.33
C ARG A 140 12.57 -14.58 -24.65
N PRO A 141 12.00 -15.50 -23.84
CA PRO A 141 12.00 -16.91 -24.20
C PRO A 141 11.36 -17.13 -25.56
N ALA A 142 12.02 -17.93 -26.41
CA ALA A 142 11.53 -18.27 -27.74
C ALA A 142 10.13 -18.91 -27.65
N LYS A 143 9.30 -18.70 -28.68
CA LYS A 143 7.89 -19.16 -28.66
C LYS A 143 7.73 -20.69 -28.61
N ASP A 144 8.73 -21.40 -29.12
CA ASP A 144 8.87 -22.85 -29.18
C ASP A 144 9.59 -23.45 -27.96
N ALA A 145 10.19 -22.62 -27.09
CA ALA A 145 10.83 -23.08 -25.86
C ALA A 145 9.80 -23.71 -24.91
N GLU A 146 10.21 -24.75 -24.18
CA GLU A 146 9.38 -25.35 -23.13
C GLU A 146 9.43 -24.48 -21.87
N LEU A 147 8.27 -23.92 -21.51
CA LEU A 147 8.14 -23.02 -20.37
C LEU A 147 7.24 -23.65 -19.31
N MET A 148 7.71 -23.68 -18.07
CA MET A 148 6.90 -24.09 -16.92
C MET A 148 6.55 -22.86 -16.09
N PHE A 149 5.26 -22.53 -16.08
CA PHE A 149 4.74 -21.39 -15.32
C PHE A 149 4.31 -21.82 -13.93
N TYR A 150 4.64 -20.98 -12.95
CA TYR A 150 4.08 -21.06 -11.61
C TYR A 150 3.74 -19.67 -11.07
N CYS A 151 2.76 -19.67 -10.19
CA CYS A 151 1.87 -18.59 -9.84
C CYS A 151 0.90 -18.25 -10.98
N LYS A 152 -0.39 -18.04 -10.67
CA LYS A 152 -1.48 -17.56 -11.55
C LYS A 152 -1.43 -17.99 -13.04
N ALA A 153 -2.21 -19.02 -13.37
CA ALA A 153 -2.37 -19.56 -14.72
C ALA A 153 -2.86 -18.52 -15.74
N GLY A 154 -2.05 -18.27 -16.77
CA GLY A 154 -2.42 -17.49 -17.93
C GLY A 154 -1.56 -17.92 -19.12
N HIS A 155 -2.21 -18.29 -20.22
CA HIS A 155 -1.57 -18.63 -21.49
C HIS A 155 -1.03 -17.35 -22.13
N ALA A 156 0.22 -17.05 -21.83
CA ALA A 156 0.86 -15.80 -22.20
C ALA A 156 1.42 -15.77 -23.64
N GLY A 157 0.80 -16.53 -24.54
CA GLY A 157 1.14 -16.55 -25.98
C GLY A 157 2.24 -17.53 -26.39
N TRP A 158 2.71 -18.40 -25.49
CA TRP A 158 3.61 -19.51 -25.82
C TRP A 158 2.85 -20.78 -26.16
N THR A 159 3.40 -21.58 -27.08
CA THR A 159 2.74 -22.79 -27.59
C THR A 159 3.07 -24.03 -26.77
N ASN A 160 4.27 -24.10 -26.17
CA ASN A 160 4.69 -25.22 -25.35
C ASN A 160 4.80 -24.79 -23.88
N VAL A 161 3.68 -24.89 -23.16
CA VAL A 161 3.59 -24.47 -21.77
C VAL A 161 3.22 -25.63 -20.86
N GLY A 162 3.89 -25.69 -19.72
CA GLY A 162 3.51 -26.51 -18.59
C GLY A 162 3.12 -25.64 -17.39
N GLU A 163 2.34 -26.23 -16.50
CA GLU A 163 1.84 -25.57 -15.31
C GLU A 163 2.21 -26.37 -14.06
N TYR A 164 2.65 -25.67 -13.01
CA TYR A 164 2.78 -26.22 -11.68
C TYR A 164 1.70 -25.63 -10.75
N SER A 165 0.63 -26.39 -10.52
CA SER A 165 -0.58 -25.94 -9.82
C SER A 165 -0.36 -25.72 -8.33
N GLY A 166 0.46 -26.56 -7.68
CA GLY A 166 0.84 -26.40 -6.27
C GLY A 166 1.69 -25.14 -6.02
N SER A 167 2.46 -24.75 -7.04
CA SER A 167 3.19 -23.49 -7.09
C SER A 167 4.11 -23.22 -5.89
N TRP A 168 4.32 -21.94 -5.56
CA TRP A 168 5.22 -21.50 -4.51
C TRP A 168 4.85 -22.06 -3.13
N ILE A 169 3.56 -22.20 -2.81
CA ILE A 169 3.11 -22.71 -1.51
C ILE A 169 3.46 -24.20 -1.36
N ASP A 170 3.18 -25.01 -2.39
CA ASP A 170 3.56 -26.43 -2.40
C ASP A 170 5.09 -26.61 -2.38
N TRP A 171 5.80 -25.76 -3.14
CA TRP A 171 7.26 -25.75 -3.14
C TRP A 171 7.85 -25.52 -1.75
N GLN A 172 7.30 -24.55 -1.01
CA GLN A 172 7.70 -24.27 0.37
C GLN A 172 7.32 -25.41 1.33
N ALA A 173 6.12 -25.98 1.18
CA ALA A 173 5.64 -27.09 2.01
C ALA A 173 6.55 -28.31 1.92
N HIS A 174 7.19 -28.52 0.76
CA HIS A 174 8.15 -29.60 0.55
C HIS A 174 9.62 -29.23 0.77
N ASN A 175 9.90 -28.05 1.35
CA ASN A 175 11.27 -27.56 1.60
C ASN A 175 12.14 -27.57 0.33
N GLY A 176 11.56 -27.19 -0.82
CA GLY A 176 12.31 -27.07 -2.07
C GLY A 176 13.43 -26.02 -1.96
N PRO A 177 14.52 -26.16 -2.73
CA PRO A 177 15.60 -25.16 -2.74
C PRO A 177 15.08 -23.79 -3.17
N VAL A 178 15.66 -22.73 -2.61
CA VAL A 178 15.22 -21.35 -2.86
C VAL A 178 16.39 -20.49 -3.31
N GLU A 179 16.19 -19.76 -4.40
CA GLU A 179 17.10 -18.72 -4.85
C GLU A 179 16.55 -17.35 -4.43
N TYR A 180 17.32 -16.62 -3.63
CA TYR A 180 16.95 -15.27 -3.18
C TYR A 180 17.50 -14.20 -4.12
N ILE A 181 16.64 -13.28 -4.54
CA ILE A 181 17.04 -12.16 -5.38
C ILE A 181 17.69 -11.08 -4.50
N LYS A 182 18.91 -10.66 -4.84
CA LYS A 182 19.55 -9.52 -4.17
C LYS A 182 18.72 -8.26 -4.45
N GLY A 183 18.06 -7.75 -3.42
CA GLY A 183 17.31 -6.49 -3.53
C GLY A 183 18.21 -5.35 -3.98
N LYS A 184 17.70 -4.48 -4.87
CA LYS A 184 18.36 -3.22 -5.22
C LYS A 184 18.42 -2.39 -3.95
N ARG A 185 19.58 -2.33 -3.27
CA ARG A 185 19.82 -1.33 -2.23
C ARG A 185 19.65 0.03 -2.94
N ARG A 186 18.57 0.76 -2.63
CA ARG A 186 18.46 2.17 -3.03
C ARG A 186 19.62 2.88 -2.31
N SER A 187 20.65 3.22 -3.07
CA SER A 187 21.73 4.13 -2.64
C SER A 187 21.21 5.55 -2.59
#